data_AF-A0A0D6DYV1-F1
#
_entry.id   AF-A0A0D6DYV1-F1
#
_cell.length_a   1.000
_cell.length_b   1.000
_cell.length_c   1.000
_cell.angle_alpha   90.00
_cell.angle_beta   90.00
_cell.angle_gamma   90.00
#
_symmetry.space_group_name_H-M   'P 1'
#
loop_
_entity.id
_entity.type
_entity.pdbx_description
1 polymer ?
#
loop_
_entity_poly.entity_id
_entity_poly.type
_entity_poly.pdbx_seq_one_letter_code
_entity_poly.pdbx_strand_id
1 'polypeptide(L)'
;MAERDLVSEEVEALHCIGCGAVIQTTDKAGIGYTPQSALEKGLETGELYCQRCFRLRHYNEIAAVNISDDEFLRLLTEVGNTNALVVNVVDIFDFNGSVIPGLHRFVAGNDVLLVGNKRDILPKSVKESKVRNWLRERAHEEGLRPVDVVLTSAYNRDDTLDLVDEIENYREGRDVYVVGVTNVGKSTLINAIIKNATGDSDVITTSRFPGTTLDKIEIPLDDGSFIIDTPGIIHRHQMAHFIGPEDLKLVSPKKEIKPKPKL
;
A
#
# COMPACT_ATOMS: atom_id res chain seq x y z
N MET A 1 36.27 -43.14 34.59
CA MET A 1 35.28 -43.09 33.50
C MET A 1 33.95 -42.65 34.08
N ALA A 2 33.61 -41.38 33.90
CA ALA A 2 32.28 -40.83 34.05
C ALA A 2 32.34 -39.44 33.40
N GLU A 3 32.33 -39.42 32.07
CA GLU A 3 32.01 -38.22 31.30
C GLU A 3 30.57 -37.85 31.66
N ARG A 4 30.39 -36.62 32.16
CA ARG A 4 29.08 -36.01 32.33
C ARG A 4 28.76 -35.31 31.02
N ASP A 5 27.81 -35.88 30.29
CA ASP A 5 27.22 -35.30 29.09
C ASP A 5 26.64 -33.92 29.42
N LEU A 6 27.22 -32.90 28.78
CA LEU A 6 26.66 -31.56 28.67
C LEU A 6 25.58 -31.63 27.59
N VAL A 7 24.33 -31.77 28.00
CA VAL A 7 23.18 -31.59 27.12
C VAL A 7 23.06 -30.09 26.85
N SER A 8 23.48 -29.65 25.67
CA SER A 8 23.16 -28.34 25.13
C SER A 8 21.66 -28.31 24.81
N GLU A 9 20.87 -27.62 25.63
CA GLU A 9 19.50 -27.25 25.28
C GLU A 9 19.56 -26.37 24.02
N GLU A 10 19.19 -26.95 22.88
CA GLU A 10 18.90 -26.20 21.67
C GLU A 10 17.67 -25.32 21.96
N VAL A 11 17.90 -24.04 22.27
CA VAL A 11 16.83 -23.06 22.35
C VAL A 11 16.26 -22.93 20.95
N GLU A 12 15.10 -23.56 20.70
CA GLU A 12 14.36 -23.39 19.45
C GLU A 12 14.21 -21.89 19.18
N ALA A 13 14.76 -21.43 18.06
CA ALA A 13 14.67 -20.05 17.67
C ALA A 13 13.19 -19.69 17.47
N LEU A 14 12.69 -18.72 18.23
CA LEU A 14 11.33 -18.25 18.08
C LEU A 14 11.19 -17.49 16.77
N HIS A 15 10.19 -17.83 15.97
CA HIS A 15 9.94 -17.19 14.67
C HIS A 15 8.68 -16.33 14.69
N CYS A 16 8.71 -15.22 13.96
CA CYS A 16 7.55 -14.39 13.69
C CYS A 16 6.55 -15.13 12.80
N ILE A 17 5.29 -15.22 13.23
CA ILE A 17 4.22 -15.86 12.45
C ILE A 17 3.95 -15.13 11.13
N GLY A 18 4.11 -13.80 11.11
CA GLY A 18 3.84 -12.98 9.92
C GLY A 18 4.90 -13.09 8.82
N CYS A 19 6.18 -12.99 9.17
CA CYS A 19 7.27 -12.89 8.18
C CYS A 19 8.36 -13.96 8.29
N GLY A 20 8.24 -14.91 9.23
CA GLY A 20 9.21 -15.99 9.44
C GLY A 20 10.56 -15.57 10.04
N ALA A 21 10.78 -14.28 10.30
CA ALA A 21 12.03 -13.80 10.89
C ALA A 21 12.26 -14.35 12.31
N VAL A 22 13.51 -14.65 12.64
CA VAL A 22 13.92 -14.99 14.03
C VAL A 22 13.65 -13.79 14.94
N ILE A 23 12.91 -14.02 16.00
CA ILE A 23 12.53 -13.00 16.97
C ILE A 23 13.73 -12.62 17.82
N GLN A 24 13.93 -11.31 17.98
CA GLN A 24 14.94 -10.74 18.85
C GLN A 24 14.38 -9.52 19.58
N THR A 25 14.95 -9.18 20.75
CA THR A 25 14.46 -8.08 21.59
C THR A 25 15.54 -7.01 21.85
N THR A 26 16.68 -7.11 21.18
CA THR A 26 17.90 -6.32 21.43
C THR A 26 18.06 -5.12 20.49
N ASP A 27 17.89 -5.32 19.18
CA ASP A 27 18.08 -4.28 18.16
C ASP A 27 16.74 -3.79 17.61
N LYS A 28 16.31 -2.58 18.01
CA LYS A 28 15.06 -1.95 17.55
C LYS A 28 14.97 -1.77 16.04
N ALA A 29 16.10 -1.58 15.35
CA ALA A 29 16.13 -1.38 13.90
C ALA A 29 16.33 -2.70 13.13
N GLY A 30 16.71 -3.76 13.84
CA GLY A 30 16.99 -5.07 13.29
C GLY A 30 15.72 -5.85 12.89
N ILE A 31 15.88 -6.74 11.91
CA ILE A 31 14.82 -7.67 11.50
C ILE A 31 14.42 -8.55 12.69
N GLY A 32 13.12 -8.85 12.80
CA GLY A 32 12.61 -9.71 13.86
C GLY A 32 12.50 -9.05 15.24
N TYR A 33 12.80 -7.75 15.36
CA TYR A 33 12.67 -7.04 16.63
C TYR A 33 11.24 -7.13 17.18
N THR A 34 11.07 -7.47 18.45
CA THR A 34 9.83 -7.28 19.18
C THR A 34 10.15 -6.80 20.61
N PRO A 35 9.34 -5.93 21.24
CA PRO A 35 9.55 -5.55 22.63
C PRO A 35 9.42 -6.78 23.56
N GLN A 36 10.20 -6.83 24.65
CA GLN A 36 10.16 -7.95 25.61
C GLN A 36 8.73 -8.22 26.14
N SER A 37 7.96 -7.17 26.42
CA SER A 37 6.57 -7.28 26.88
C SER A 37 5.61 -7.84 25.82
N ALA A 38 5.93 -7.68 24.53
CA ALA A 38 5.17 -8.26 23.42
C ALA A 38 5.58 -9.71 23.16
N LEU A 39 6.86 -10.05 23.39
CA LEU A 39 7.35 -11.43 23.35
C LEU A 39 6.65 -12.29 24.42
N GLU A 40 6.62 -11.82 25.66
CA GLU A 40 5.98 -12.52 26.79
C GLU A 40 4.49 -12.77 26.51
N LYS A 41 3.75 -11.75 26.07
CA LYS A 41 2.35 -11.90 25.67
C LYS A 41 2.15 -12.80 24.46
N GLY A 42 3.03 -12.73 23.47
CA GLY A 42 2.98 -13.57 22.28
C GLY A 42 3.21 -15.05 22.59
N LEU A 43 4.06 -15.34 23.57
CA LEU A 43 4.29 -16.70 24.08
C LEU A 43 3.08 -17.23 24.86
N GLU A 44 2.38 -16.38 25.62
CA GLU A 44 1.15 -16.76 26.35
C GLU A 44 -0.04 -17.00 25.41
N THR A 45 -0.18 -16.20 24.38
CA THR A 45 -1.32 -16.24 23.43
C THR A 45 -1.10 -17.17 22.24
N GLY A 46 0.14 -17.58 21.99
CA GLY A 46 0.55 -18.28 20.77
C GLY A 46 0.65 -17.37 19.54
N GLU A 47 0.42 -16.07 19.69
CA GLU A 47 0.45 -15.08 18.62
C GLU A 47 1.71 -14.21 18.69
N LEU A 48 2.84 -14.73 18.20
CA LEU A 48 4.12 -14.03 18.25
C LEU A 48 4.46 -13.31 16.93
N TYR A 49 4.46 -11.98 16.99
CA TYR A 49 4.81 -11.10 15.86
C TYR A 49 6.03 -10.24 16.19
N CYS A 50 6.88 -10.00 15.18
CA CYS A 50 7.85 -8.91 15.25
C CYS A 50 7.12 -7.56 15.20
N GLN A 51 7.75 -6.51 15.73
CA GLN A 51 7.25 -5.14 15.77
C GLN A 51 6.76 -4.67 14.39
N ARG A 52 7.44 -5.07 13.32
CA ARG A 52 7.01 -4.74 11.96
C ARG A 52 5.70 -5.44 11.60
N CYS A 53 5.59 -6.76 11.77
CA CYS A 53 4.35 -7.49 11.50
C CYS A 53 3.20 -7.07 12.42
N PHE A 54 3.52 -6.77 13.69
CA PHE A 54 2.54 -6.24 14.65
C PHE A 54 2.02 -4.87 14.21
N ARG A 55 2.90 -3.95 13.80
CA ARG A 55 2.47 -2.63 13.29
C ARG A 55 1.73 -2.73 11.97
N LEU A 56 2.08 -3.69 11.12
CA LEU A 56 1.30 -4.02 9.93
C LEU A 56 -0.10 -4.53 10.35
N ARG A 57 -0.21 -5.55 11.18
CA ARG A 57 -1.51 -6.12 11.60
C ARG A 57 -2.41 -5.11 12.31
N HIS A 58 -1.86 -4.29 13.21
CA HIS A 58 -2.67 -3.38 14.04
C HIS A 58 -2.83 -1.97 13.48
N TYR A 59 -1.85 -1.50 12.69
CA TYR A 59 -1.84 -0.12 12.17
C TYR A 59 -1.72 -0.04 10.64
N ASN A 60 -1.52 -1.17 9.95
CA ASN A 60 -1.17 -1.26 8.51
C ASN A 60 -0.12 -0.23 8.07
N GLU A 61 0.84 0.05 8.96
CA GLU A 61 1.97 0.93 8.69
C GLU A 61 3.09 0.14 8.01
N ILE A 62 3.10 0.16 6.67
CA ILE A 62 4.31 -0.19 5.92
C ILE A 62 5.31 0.95 6.15
N ALA A 63 6.41 0.65 6.84
CA ALA A 63 7.54 1.57 6.93
C ALA A 63 7.97 1.94 5.49
N ALA A 64 8.07 3.23 5.20
CA ALA A 64 8.61 3.69 3.92
C ALA A 64 10.04 3.17 3.79
N VAL A 65 10.23 2.13 2.99
CA VAL A 65 11.55 1.59 2.69
C VAL A 65 12.16 2.49 1.62
N ASN A 66 13.42 2.88 1.79
CA ASN A 66 14.18 3.51 0.70
C ASN A 66 14.44 2.43 -0.36
N ILE A 67 13.51 2.27 -1.30
CA ILE A 67 13.63 1.36 -2.43
C ILE A 67 14.61 1.98 -3.43
N SER A 68 15.55 1.19 -3.93
CA SER A 68 16.39 1.61 -5.06
C SER A 68 15.56 1.67 -6.34
N ASP A 69 15.90 2.57 -7.27
CA ASP A 69 15.18 2.69 -8.55
C ASP A 69 15.16 1.33 -9.29
N ASP A 70 16.24 0.54 -9.21
CA ASP A 70 16.33 -0.78 -9.85
C ASP A 70 15.37 -1.83 -9.24
N GLU A 71 15.25 -1.88 -7.91
CA GLU A 71 14.34 -2.81 -7.23
C GLU A 71 12.87 -2.46 -7.53
N PHE A 72 12.59 -1.17 -7.66
CA PHE A 72 11.29 -0.68 -8.10
C PHE A 72 10.96 -1.06 -9.54
N LEU A 73 11.91 -0.88 -10.47
CA LEU A 73 11.73 -1.27 -11.87
C LEU A 73 11.47 -2.78 -12.01
N ARG A 74 12.15 -3.60 -11.21
CA ARG A 74 11.90 -5.06 -11.16
C ARG A 74 10.48 -5.37 -10.70
N LEU A 75 10.02 -4.72 -9.63
CA LEU A 75 8.64 -4.88 -9.14
C LEU A 75 7.62 -4.52 -10.22
N LEU A 76 7.74 -3.36 -10.86
CA LEU A 76 6.81 -2.96 -11.91
C LEU A 76 6.85 -3.92 -13.12
N THR A 77 8.04 -4.41 -13.48
CA THR A 77 8.19 -5.38 -14.56
C THR A 77 7.54 -6.71 -14.21
N GLU A 78 7.65 -7.15 -12.95
CA GLU A 78 6.96 -8.35 -12.46
C GLU A 78 5.45 -8.19 -12.57
N VAL A 79 4.90 -7.08 -12.09
CA VAL A 79 3.48 -6.74 -12.24
C VAL A 79 3.09 -6.78 -13.72
N GLY A 80 3.89 -6.17 -14.59
CA GLY A 80 3.69 -6.16 -16.05
C GLY A 80 3.63 -7.51 -16.74
N ASN A 81 4.30 -8.52 -16.17
CA ASN A 81 4.35 -9.88 -16.72
C ASN A 81 3.18 -10.76 -16.25
N THR A 82 2.37 -10.27 -15.31
CA THR A 82 1.14 -10.94 -14.89
C THR A 82 -0.02 -10.59 -15.82
N ASN A 83 -1.14 -11.31 -15.70
CA ASN A 83 -2.42 -10.93 -16.29
C ASN A 83 -3.35 -10.48 -15.17
N ALA A 84 -3.32 -9.18 -14.87
CA ALA A 84 -3.95 -8.57 -13.71
C ALA A 84 -4.57 -7.21 -14.06
N LEU A 85 -5.41 -6.70 -13.17
CA LEU A 85 -5.80 -5.29 -13.17
C LEU A 85 -4.81 -4.49 -12.34
N VAL A 86 -4.26 -3.41 -12.90
CA VAL A 86 -3.41 -2.47 -12.17
C VAL A 86 -4.23 -1.27 -11.72
N VAL A 87 -4.41 -1.12 -10.41
CA VAL A 87 -5.07 0.05 -9.81
C VAL A 87 -4.01 1.08 -9.46
N ASN A 88 -3.91 2.14 -10.26
CA ASN A 88 -2.95 3.22 -10.04
C ASN A 88 -3.59 4.34 -9.21
N VAL A 89 -3.16 4.49 -7.96
CA VAL A 89 -3.68 5.48 -7.02
C VAL A 89 -2.88 6.77 -7.08
N VAL A 90 -3.58 7.89 -7.32
CA VAL A 90 -3.00 9.25 -7.38
C VAL A 90 -3.72 10.20 -6.43
N ASP A 91 -3.00 11.20 -5.90
CA ASP A 91 -3.62 12.33 -5.20
C ASP A 91 -4.10 13.36 -6.21
N ILE A 92 -5.39 13.72 -6.17
CA ILE A 92 -5.98 14.72 -7.08
C ILE A 92 -5.44 16.14 -6.86
N PHE A 93 -4.87 16.45 -5.69
CA PHE A 93 -4.27 17.75 -5.38
C PHE A 93 -2.78 17.83 -5.70
N ASP A 94 -2.12 16.69 -5.87
CA ASP A 94 -0.72 16.59 -6.25
C ASP A 94 -0.53 15.55 -7.35
N PHE A 95 -1.26 15.70 -8.46
CA PHE A 95 -1.22 14.73 -9.56
C PHE A 95 0.20 14.56 -10.10
N ASN A 96 0.92 15.66 -10.36
CA ASN A 96 2.29 15.61 -10.90
C ASN A 96 3.27 14.93 -9.94
N GLY A 97 3.10 15.12 -8.62
CA GLY A 97 3.86 14.38 -7.62
C GLY A 97 3.38 12.94 -7.45
N SER A 98 2.19 12.60 -7.93
CA SER A 98 1.55 11.29 -7.77
C SER A 98 1.77 10.34 -8.95
N VAL A 99 2.06 10.87 -10.13
CA VAL A 99 2.30 10.06 -11.33
C VAL A 99 3.63 9.33 -11.21
N ILE A 100 3.62 8.06 -11.59
CA ILE A 100 4.81 7.22 -11.72
C ILE A 100 5.31 7.35 -13.17
N PRO A 101 6.47 7.98 -13.42
CA PRO A 101 6.97 8.18 -14.78
C PRO A 101 7.19 6.85 -15.50
N GLY A 102 6.69 6.76 -16.73
CA GLY A 102 6.89 5.58 -17.55
C GLY A 102 6.14 4.33 -17.07
N LEU A 103 5.23 4.44 -16.10
CA LEU A 103 4.42 3.30 -15.61
C LEU A 103 3.84 2.47 -16.75
N HIS A 104 3.26 3.14 -17.75
CA HIS A 104 2.67 2.53 -18.94
C HIS A 104 3.60 1.57 -19.70
N ARG A 105 4.92 1.76 -19.61
CA ARG A 105 5.91 0.89 -20.25
C ARG A 105 6.10 -0.42 -19.50
N PHE A 106 5.94 -0.37 -18.18
CA PHE A 106 6.16 -1.51 -17.31
C PHE A 106 4.89 -2.32 -17.12
N VAL A 107 3.72 -1.67 -17.12
CA VAL A 107 2.41 -2.36 -16.96
C VAL A 107 1.68 -2.58 -18.29
N ALA A 108 2.38 -2.52 -19.43
CA ALA A 108 1.78 -2.55 -20.76
C ALA A 108 0.95 -3.81 -21.07
N GLY A 109 1.19 -4.92 -20.36
CA GLY A 109 0.42 -6.16 -20.49
C GLY A 109 -0.92 -6.16 -19.75
N ASN A 110 -1.19 -5.13 -18.94
CA ASN A 110 -2.32 -5.09 -18.01
C ASN A 110 -3.23 -3.89 -18.24
N ASP A 111 -4.49 -4.07 -17.90
CA ASP A 111 -5.43 -2.96 -17.83
C ASP A 111 -5.10 -2.07 -16.62
N VAL A 112 -5.20 -0.75 -16.81
CA VAL A 112 -4.91 0.21 -15.74
C VAL A 112 -6.18 0.96 -15.38
N LEU A 113 -6.63 0.82 -14.13
CA LEU A 113 -7.66 1.67 -13.54
C LEU A 113 -6.99 2.84 -12.80
N LEU A 114 -7.29 4.08 -13.18
CA LEU A 114 -6.74 5.26 -12.50
C LEU A 114 -7.68 5.70 -11.38
N VAL A 115 -7.16 5.76 -10.15
CA VAL A 115 -7.94 6.13 -8.97
C VAL A 115 -7.44 7.45 -8.41
N GLY A 116 -8.24 8.50 -8.57
CA GLY A 116 -8.03 9.81 -7.95
C GLY A 116 -8.55 9.82 -6.51
N ASN A 117 -7.64 9.71 -5.54
CA ASN A 117 -7.97 9.69 -4.12
C ASN A 117 -8.09 11.11 -3.53
N LYS A 118 -8.62 11.20 -2.30
CA LYS A 118 -8.85 12.42 -1.52
C LYS A 118 -9.96 13.32 -2.08
N ARG A 119 -10.97 12.72 -2.73
CA ARG A 119 -12.16 13.43 -3.25
C ARG A 119 -12.86 14.28 -2.18
N ASP A 120 -12.83 13.88 -0.92
CA ASP A 120 -13.45 14.58 0.22
C ASP A 120 -12.92 16.01 0.45
N ILE A 121 -11.73 16.32 -0.08
CA ILE A 121 -11.13 17.64 0.02
C ILE A 121 -11.65 18.59 -1.08
N LEU A 122 -12.24 18.06 -2.16
CA LEU A 122 -12.76 18.89 -3.25
C LEU A 122 -13.87 19.81 -2.75
N PRO A 123 -13.86 21.10 -3.17
CA PRO A 123 -14.99 21.98 -2.91
C PRO A 123 -16.27 21.42 -3.53
N LYS A 124 -17.39 21.48 -2.81
CA LYS A 124 -18.71 21.01 -3.32
C LYS A 124 -19.17 21.66 -4.64
N SER A 125 -18.60 22.81 -4.99
CA SER A 125 -18.87 23.51 -6.25
C SER A 125 -18.17 22.87 -7.47
N VAL A 126 -17.17 22.02 -7.24
CA VAL A 126 -16.43 21.34 -8.30
C VAL A 126 -17.20 20.11 -8.76
N LYS A 127 -17.47 20.03 -10.06
CA LYS A 127 -18.11 18.86 -10.67
C LYS A 127 -17.07 17.75 -10.85
N GLU A 128 -17.35 16.58 -10.30
CA GLU A 128 -16.49 15.39 -10.45
C GLU A 128 -16.18 15.02 -11.89
N SER A 129 -17.15 15.14 -12.80
CA SER A 129 -16.93 14.81 -14.21
C SER A 129 -15.82 15.65 -14.83
N LYS A 130 -15.65 16.90 -14.38
CA LYS A 130 -14.54 17.75 -14.80
C LYS A 130 -13.20 17.24 -14.25
N VAL A 131 -13.17 16.80 -12.99
CA VAL A 131 -11.96 16.26 -12.37
C VAL A 131 -11.56 14.94 -13.03
N ARG A 132 -12.52 14.03 -13.28
CA ARG A 132 -12.29 12.77 -14.01
C ARG A 132 -11.73 13.02 -15.41
N ASN A 133 -12.34 13.94 -16.17
CA ASN A 133 -11.84 14.29 -17.50
C ASN A 133 -10.43 14.89 -17.44
N TRP A 134 -10.19 15.79 -16.50
CA TRP A 134 -8.86 16.38 -16.30
C TRP A 134 -7.81 15.33 -15.95
N LEU A 135 -8.10 14.40 -15.03
CA LEU A 135 -7.21 13.29 -14.70
C LEU A 135 -6.93 12.38 -15.91
N ARG A 136 -7.96 12.08 -16.72
CA ARG A 136 -7.82 11.29 -17.94
C ARG A 136 -6.92 12.00 -18.96
N GLU A 137 -7.13 13.29 -19.19
CA GLU A 137 -6.30 14.12 -20.08
C GLU A 137 -4.84 14.14 -19.60
N ARG A 138 -4.60 14.39 -18.31
CA ARG A 138 -3.27 14.40 -17.72
C ARG A 138 -2.59 13.02 -17.81
N ALA A 139 -3.31 11.95 -17.51
CA ALA A 139 -2.79 10.59 -17.68
C ALA A 139 -2.40 10.33 -19.15
N HIS A 140 -3.19 10.84 -20.10
CA HIS A 140 -2.90 10.70 -21.51
C HIS A 140 -1.64 11.43 -21.95
N GLU A 141 -1.41 12.65 -21.42
CA GLU A 141 -0.18 13.44 -21.65
C GLU A 141 1.07 12.67 -21.16
N GLU A 142 0.94 11.90 -20.08
CA GLU A 142 2.01 11.05 -19.52
C GLU A 142 2.13 9.66 -20.19
N GLY A 143 1.40 9.44 -21.29
CA GLY A 143 1.41 8.18 -22.04
C GLY A 143 0.61 7.05 -21.41
N LEU A 144 -0.05 7.27 -20.27
CA LEU A 144 -0.95 6.31 -19.65
C LEU A 144 -2.32 6.35 -20.34
N ARG A 145 -2.93 5.19 -20.56
CA ARG A 145 -4.26 5.05 -21.16
C ARG A 145 -5.10 4.18 -20.24
N PRO A 146 -5.68 4.76 -19.17
CA PRO A 146 -6.45 3.99 -18.22
C PRO A 146 -7.78 3.53 -18.83
N VAL A 147 -8.25 2.34 -18.46
CA VAL A 147 -9.56 1.81 -18.88
C VAL A 147 -10.69 2.70 -18.35
N ASP A 148 -10.55 3.20 -17.12
CA ASP A 148 -11.41 4.22 -16.55
C ASP A 148 -10.70 5.07 -15.49
N VAL A 149 -11.37 6.14 -15.06
CA VAL A 149 -10.92 7.04 -14.00
C VAL A 149 -12.00 7.15 -12.93
N VAL A 150 -11.69 6.65 -11.74
CA VAL A 150 -12.57 6.67 -10.57
C VAL A 150 -12.07 7.70 -9.56
N LEU A 151 -12.97 8.47 -8.97
CA LEU A 151 -12.66 9.35 -7.84
C LEU A 151 -13.13 8.69 -6.56
N THR A 152 -12.28 8.68 -5.54
CA THR A 152 -12.61 8.07 -4.25
C THR A 152 -12.10 8.92 -3.09
N SER A 153 -12.63 8.63 -1.90
CA SER A 153 -12.04 9.04 -0.63
C SER A 153 -11.91 7.82 0.25
N ALA A 154 -10.67 7.51 0.65
CA ALA A 154 -10.40 6.44 1.60
C ALA A 154 -11.10 6.61 2.97
N TYR A 155 -11.64 7.80 3.26
CA TYR A 155 -12.39 8.10 4.49
C TYR A 155 -13.90 7.98 4.33
N ASN A 156 -14.40 7.84 3.09
CA ASN A 156 -15.82 7.68 2.79
C ASN A 156 -16.11 6.21 2.43
N ARG A 157 -17.06 5.62 3.15
CA ARG A 157 -17.47 4.22 2.95
C ARG A 157 -18.16 4.00 1.61
N ASP A 158 -19.03 4.91 1.18
CA ASP A 158 -19.77 4.74 -0.07
C ASP A 158 -18.79 4.86 -1.26
N ASP A 159 -17.89 5.86 -1.24
CA ASP A 159 -16.85 6.03 -2.27
C ASP A 159 -15.88 4.83 -2.37
N THR A 160 -15.72 4.06 -1.28
CA THR A 160 -14.84 2.87 -1.26
C THR A 160 -15.58 1.62 -1.68
N LEU A 161 -16.87 1.50 -1.41
CA LEU A 161 -17.72 0.43 -1.96
C LEU A 161 -17.87 0.58 -3.48
N ASP A 162 -18.16 1.80 -3.96
CA ASP A 162 -18.24 2.10 -5.39
C ASP A 162 -16.91 1.75 -6.10
N LEU A 163 -15.76 2.02 -5.47
CA LEU A 163 -14.46 1.64 -6.01
C LEU A 163 -14.27 0.12 -6.08
N VAL A 164 -14.71 -0.62 -5.06
CA VAL A 164 -14.63 -2.10 -5.07
C VAL A 164 -15.46 -2.66 -6.22
N ASP A 165 -16.67 -2.13 -6.44
CA ASP A 165 -17.53 -2.56 -7.55
C ASP A 165 -16.87 -2.28 -8.91
N GLU A 166 -16.25 -1.11 -9.09
CA GLU A 166 -15.50 -0.81 -10.32
C GLU A 166 -14.27 -1.72 -10.49
N ILE A 167 -13.53 -2.01 -9.41
CA ILE A 167 -12.41 -2.97 -9.46
C ILE A 167 -12.92 -4.35 -9.88
N GLU A 168 -14.04 -4.81 -9.33
CA GLU A 168 -14.66 -6.09 -9.69
C GLU A 168 -15.04 -6.13 -11.18
N ASN A 169 -15.67 -5.06 -11.66
CA ASN A 169 -16.09 -4.94 -13.07
C ASN A 169 -14.90 -5.03 -14.03
N TYR A 170 -13.80 -4.34 -13.74
CA TYR A 170 -12.64 -4.29 -14.64
C TYR A 170 -11.65 -5.44 -14.43
N ARG A 171 -11.60 -6.08 -13.26
CA ARG A 171 -10.65 -7.17 -13.02
C ARG A 171 -11.05 -8.45 -13.73
N GLU A 172 -12.34 -8.68 -13.96
CA GLU A 172 -12.86 -9.86 -14.69
C GLU A 172 -12.30 -11.19 -14.12
N GLY A 173 -12.24 -11.34 -12.79
CA GLY A 173 -11.69 -12.52 -12.12
C GLY A 173 -10.15 -12.57 -12.03
N ARG A 174 -9.44 -11.57 -12.52
CA ARG A 174 -7.97 -11.46 -12.42
C ARG A 174 -7.53 -10.91 -11.06
N ASP A 175 -6.25 -11.12 -10.74
CA ASP A 175 -5.58 -10.47 -9.62
C ASP A 175 -5.57 -8.94 -9.80
N VAL A 176 -5.44 -8.21 -8.69
CA VAL A 176 -5.43 -6.75 -8.66
C VAL A 176 -4.14 -6.25 -8.00
N TYR A 177 -3.31 -5.52 -8.73
CA TYR A 177 -2.14 -4.86 -8.17
C TYR A 177 -2.43 -3.40 -7.89
N VAL A 178 -2.34 -3.00 -6.62
CA VAL A 178 -2.48 -1.59 -6.23
C VAL A 178 -1.11 -0.93 -6.23
N VAL A 179 -0.91 0.03 -7.13
CA VAL A 179 0.33 0.80 -7.30
C VAL A 179 0.11 2.27 -7.01
N GLY A 180 1.15 2.94 -6.54
CA GLY A 180 1.10 4.38 -6.26
C GLY A 180 2.35 4.85 -5.54
N VAL A 181 2.66 6.13 -5.70
CA VAL A 181 3.75 6.76 -4.95
C VAL A 181 3.37 6.96 -3.47
N THR A 182 4.33 7.30 -2.63
CA THR A 182 4.08 7.59 -1.21
C THR A 182 3.14 8.78 -1.05
N ASN A 183 2.38 8.79 0.04
CA ASN A 183 1.47 9.88 0.45
C ASN A 183 0.21 10.12 -0.41
N VAL A 184 -0.02 9.33 -1.46
CA VAL A 184 -1.30 9.36 -2.22
C VAL A 184 -2.49 8.79 -1.44
N GLY A 185 -2.21 8.10 -0.33
CA GLY A 185 -3.22 7.45 0.50
C GLY A 185 -3.54 6.01 0.11
N LYS A 186 -2.67 5.34 -0.67
CA LYS A 186 -2.80 3.93 -1.06
C LYS A 186 -3.07 3.00 0.14
N SER A 187 -2.23 3.05 1.18
CA SER A 187 -2.42 2.18 2.36
C SER A 187 -3.72 2.49 3.10
N THR A 188 -4.13 3.76 3.18
CA THR A 188 -5.43 4.13 3.77
C THR A 188 -6.58 3.59 2.94
N LEU A 189 -6.48 3.65 1.61
CA LEU A 189 -7.49 3.15 0.69
C LEU A 189 -7.64 1.63 0.78
N ILE A 190 -6.53 0.91 0.78
CA ILE A 190 -6.51 -0.55 0.95
C ILE A 190 -7.12 -0.95 2.29
N ASN A 191 -6.79 -0.24 3.37
CA ASN A 191 -7.40 -0.49 4.68
C ASN A 191 -8.91 -0.31 4.67
N ALA A 192 -9.41 0.67 3.93
CA ALA A 192 -10.84 0.90 3.78
C ALA A 192 -11.50 -0.21 2.97
N ILE A 193 -10.87 -0.64 1.87
CA ILE A 193 -11.33 -1.76 1.04
C ILE A 193 -11.41 -3.04 1.87
N ILE A 194 -10.36 -3.42 2.61
CA ILE A 194 -10.36 -4.61 3.47
C ILE A 194 -11.51 -4.56 4.48
N LYS A 195 -11.63 -3.45 5.22
CA LYS A 195 -12.68 -3.30 6.24
C LYS A 195 -14.09 -3.44 5.66
N ASN A 196 -14.31 -2.95 4.44
CA ASN A 196 -15.62 -3.00 3.81
C ASN A 196 -15.91 -4.32 3.10
N ALA A 197 -14.88 -5.02 2.61
CA ALA A 197 -15.03 -6.27 1.86
C ALA A 197 -15.10 -7.51 2.78
N THR A 198 -14.21 -7.64 3.77
CA THR A 198 -14.09 -8.88 4.56
C THR A 198 -14.77 -8.80 5.93
N GLY A 199 -15.10 -7.62 6.43
CA GLY A 199 -15.65 -7.41 7.79
C GLY A 199 -14.67 -7.69 8.92
N ASP A 200 -13.70 -8.59 8.72
CA ASP A 200 -12.57 -8.92 9.59
C ASP A 200 -11.24 -8.47 8.97
N SER A 201 -10.43 -7.77 9.77
CA SER A 201 -9.09 -7.30 9.41
C SER A 201 -8.00 -8.40 9.45
N ASP A 202 -8.37 -9.63 9.84
CA ASP A 202 -7.41 -10.71 10.13
C ASP A 202 -7.05 -11.59 8.92
N VAL A 203 -7.67 -11.37 7.74
CA VAL A 203 -7.36 -12.15 6.52
C VAL A 203 -6.34 -11.39 5.66
N ILE A 204 -5.15 -11.18 6.20
CA ILE A 204 -4.03 -10.55 5.49
C ILE A 204 -2.84 -11.50 5.52
N THR A 205 -2.30 -11.80 4.36
CA THR A 205 -1.03 -12.54 4.26
C THR A 205 0.08 -11.63 3.76
N THR A 206 1.28 -11.81 4.28
CA THR A 206 2.46 -11.10 3.80
C THR A 206 3.44 -12.06 3.17
N SER A 207 3.87 -11.76 1.96
CA SER A 207 4.86 -12.52 1.22
C SER A 207 5.87 -11.55 0.58
N ARG A 208 6.87 -12.05 -0.14
CA ARG A 208 7.87 -11.20 -0.82
C ARG A 208 7.60 -11.16 -2.31
N PHE A 209 7.91 -10.02 -2.94
CA PHE A 209 8.05 -9.98 -4.39
C PHE A 209 9.27 -10.82 -4.81
N PRO A 210 9.09 -11.84 -5.66
CA PRO A 210 10.16 -12.62 -6.27
C PRO A 210 11.39 -11.81 -6.67
N GLY A 211 12.55 -12.19 -6.12
CA GLY A 211 13.83 -11.54 -6.47
C GLY A 211 14.03 -10.14 -5.87
N THR A 212 13.21 -9.74 -4.89
CA THR A 212 13.36 -8.47 -4.15
C THR A 212 13.35 -8.70 -2.63
N THR A 213 13.70 -7.66 -1.87
CA THR A 213 13.56 -7.63 -0.41
C THR A 213 12.24 -7.02 0.06
N LEU A 214 11.39 -6.65 -0.90
CA LEU A 214 10.14 -5.95 -0.65
C LEU A 214 9.03 -6.93 -0.30
N ASP A 215 8.32 -6.61 0.77
CA ASP A 215 7.14 -7.37 1.18
C ASP A 215 5.90 -6.87 0.42
N LYS A 216 5.06 -7.80 -0.02
CA LYS A 216 3.72 -7.56 -0.57
C LYS A 216 2.67 -8.01 0.43
N ILE A 217 1.55 -7.29 0.44
CA ILE A 217 0.38 -7.66 1.21
C ILE A 217 -0.62 -8.27 0.24
N GLU A 218 -1.09 -9.47 0.54
CA GLU A 218 -2.06 -10.21 -0.28
C GLU A 218 -3.36 -10.37 0.50
N ILE A 219 -4.43 -9.85 -0.09
CA ILE A 219 -5.80 -9.92 0.43
C ILE A 219 -6.55 -10.89 -0.48
N PRO A 220 -6.92 -12.08 0.01
CA PRO A 220 -7.63 -13.05 -0.82
C PRO A 220 -9.06 -12.57 -1.12
N LEU A 221 -9.51 -12.83 -2.34
CA LEU A 221 -10.89 -12.67 -2.79
C LEU A 221 -11.59 -14.04 -2.82
N ASP A 222 -12.92 -14.04 -2.84
CA ASP A 222 -13.74 -15.26 -2.74
C ASP A 222 -13.53 -16.24 -3.91
N ASP A 223 -13.06 -15.75 -5.06
CA ASP A 223 -12.79 -16.54 -6.27
C ASP A 223 -11.36 -17.12 -6.32
N GLY A 224 -10.56 -16.92 -5.27
CA GLY A 224 -9.18 -17.38 -5.17
C GLY A 224 -8.14 -16.46 -5.82
N SER A 225 -8.56 -15.31 -6.35
CA SER A 225 -7.65 -14.23 -6.75
C SER A 225 -7.28 -13.33 -5.57
N PHE A 226 -6.37 -12.38 -5.78
CA PHE A 226 -5.85 -11.52 -4.72
C PHE A 226 -5.88 -10.03 -5.09
N ILE A 227 -6.09 -9.18 -4.08
CA ILE A 227 -5.66 -7.78 -4.12
C ILE A 227 -4.27 -7.71 -3.48
N ILE A 228 -3.29 -7.26 -4.26
CA ILE A 228 -1.89 -7.16 -3.88
C ILE A 228 -1.52 -5.70 -3.64
N ASP A 229 -1.14 -5.35 -2.40
CA ASP A 229 -0.52 -4.07 -2.10
C ASP A 229 0.95 -4.07 -2.51
N THR A 230 1.34 -3.12 -3.35
CA THR A 230 2.74 -2.87 -3.68
C THR A 230 3.31 -1.79 -2.74
N PRO A 231 4.57 -1.86 -2.31
CA PRO A 231 5.22 -0.78 -1.57
C PRO A 231 5.06 0.58 -2.26
N GLY A 232 4.76 1.61 -1.46
CA GLY A 232 4.61 2.97 -1.97
C GLY A 232 5.94 3.52 -2.48
N ILE A 233 5.91 4.15 -3.65
CA ILE A 233 7.12 4.60 -4.36
C ILE A 233 7.51 6.00 -3.89
N ILE A 234 8.75 6.17 -3.44
CA ILE A 234 9.29 7.47 -3.03
C ILE A 234 9.71 8.24 -4.28
N HIS A 235 8.79 9.04 -4.84
CA HIS A 235 9.07 9.78 -6.08
C HIS A 235 9.80 11.10 -5.80
N ARG A 236 11.11 11.19 -6.06
CA ARG A 236 12.00 12.33 -5.67
C ARG A 236 11.51 13.74 -6.04
N HIS A 237 10.58 13.89 -6.99
CA HIS A 237 10.01 15.19 -7.38
C HIS A 237 8.75 15.60 -6.60
N GLN A 238 8.22 14.77 -5.69
CA GLN A 238 7.11 15.20 -4.83
C GLN A 238 7.52 16.39 -3.96
N MET A 239 6.61 17.34 -3.81
CA MET A 239 6.76 18.41 -2.80
C MET A 239 7.03 17.84 -1.41
N ALA A 240 6.48 16.67 -1.10
CA ALA A 240 6.71 15.96 0.15
C ALA A 240 8.16 15.55 0.42
N HIS A 241 9.05 15.49 -0.58
CA HIS A 241 10.48 15.22 -0.36
C HIS A 241 11.28 16.44 0.07
N PHE A 242 10.78 17.64 -0.23
CA PHE A 242 11.45 18.90 0.09
C PHE A 242 10.94 19.53 1.38
N ILE A 243 9.92 18.91 1.99
CA ILE A 243 9.19 19.46 3.14
C ILE A 243 9.28 18.46 4.29
N GLY A 244 9.67 18.93 5.48
CA GLY A 244 9.74 18.09 6.67
C GLY A 244 8.36 17.53 7.07
N PRO A 245 8.29 16.42 7.84
CA PRO A 245 7.01 15.76 8.18
C PRO A 245 5.99 16.67 8.87
N GLU A 246 6.45 17.64 9.67
CA GLU A 246 5.56 18.61 10.35
C GLU A 246 5.01 19.66 9.39
N ASP A 247 5.83 20.16 8.47
CA ASP A 247 5.42 21.14 7.47
C ASP A 247 4.53 20.51 6.40
N LEU A 248 4.73 19.22 6.11
CA LEU A 248 3.88 18.47 5.19
C LEU A 248 2.42 18.45 5.69
N LYS A 249 2.21 18.40 7.01
CA LYS A 249 0.87 18.46 7.62
C LYS A 249 0.20 19.83 7.45
N LEU A 250 0.97 20.91 7.27
CA LEU A 250 0.47 22.27 7.07
C LEU A 250 0.05 22.52 5.63
N VAL A 251 0.79 21.98 4.67
CA VAL A 251 0.51 22.17 3.22
C VAL A 251 -0.48 21.15 2.68
N SER A 252 -0.63 20.00 3.34
CA SER A 252 -1.59 18.96 2.93
C SER A 252 -2.98 19.27 3.50
N PRO A 253 -3.95 19.64 2.65
CA PRO A 253 -5.31 19.87 3.13
C PRO A 253 -5.88 18.58 3.75
N LYS A 254 -6.62 18.71 4.84
CA LYS A 254 -7.26 17.59 5.57
C LYS A 254 -8.79 17.69 5.59
N LYS A 255 -9.33 18.76 5.01
CA LYS A 255 -10.76 19.10 4.99
C LYS A 255 -11.07 19.79 3.67
N GLU A 256 -12.34 19.80 3.31
CA GLU A 256 -12.87 20.53 2.15
C GLU A 256 -12.22 21.92 2.02
N ILE A 257 -11.61 22.18 0.86
CA ILE A 257 -11.02 23.49 0.55
C ILE A 257 -12.16 24.47 0.30
N LYS A 258 -12.21 25.54 1.09
CA LYS A 258 -13.16 26.63 0.88
C LYS A 258 -12.58 27.63 -0.13
N PRO A 259 -13.24 27.88 -1.27
CA PRO A 259 -12.81 28.91 -2.20
C PRO A 259 -12.77 30.27 -1.50
N LYS A 260 -11.61 30.95 -1.50
CA LYS A 260 -11.54 32.35 -1.09
C LYS A 260 -11.94 33.23 -2.28
N PRO A 261 -12.97 34.08 -2.16
CA PRO A 261 -13.27 35.04 -3.21
C PRO A 261 -12.06 35.95 -3.44
N LYS A 262 -11.78 36.29 -4.70
CA LYS A 262 -10.77 37.31 -5.02
C LYS A 262 -11.23 38.62 -4.38
N LEU A 263 -10.39 39.18 -3.51
CA LEU A 263 -10.49 40.56 -3.05
C LEU A 263 -10.28 41.53 -4.21
#